data_AF-A0A7S3X0T8-F1
#
_entry.id   AF-A0A7S3X0T8-F1
#
_cell.length_a   1.000
_cell.length_b   1.000
_cell.length_c   1.000
_cell.angle_alpha   90.00
_cell.angle_beta   90.00
_cell.angle_gamma   90.00
#
_symmetry.space_group_name_H-M   'P 1'
#
loop_
_entity.id
_entity.type
_entity.pdbx_description
1 polymer ?
#
loop_
_entity_poly.entity_id
_entity_poly.type
_entity_poly.pdbx_seq_one_letter_code
_entity_poly.pdbx_strand_id
1 'polypeptide(L)'
;PPKPPSPQAARLVRGVAEGEDDPTCAHHGIVNIFEGGRKEIDKVLKAAMNITEEQSAADAAKIKNMRTHVGWFSSPSCSLIYQTVKYTALFSSKGYAVGSKFRQWILTQLAAQEGDIPGDQLLGSVEDLLAICGSRDYVFFMNAAVTERFSQDGSLLTFLEEEDTMGAEAGGKLRKSILLGFRSDYIMAAVRAMALICDSALWELLRAIGSDTHILDILPVMWPETLAFFEAAAAAPSKVVDGSLTLSLSVAREAKVTPRATRAAIDIARIREKAAGDTIIEKMLSSAFTAMAEGTRNHASEFLPGGNFCSEKITDELRQRLSGMPTTSTSAERTFALGRDHDQRAGACRDDTRSGAILGAMDNTHEFMRGREKGEEEWRMLRRLARRGMKETMAEKRIAAGRVAATERNAKLEGHRAKQAAKKKELARLEAIPLATRYSELKGMVGDELVDQLRKHKLLGKKGFTVTQPNREAYFLQLQTLLLEADPAANDLEDGDSGITGRGIRKKSAGGGGKRKKKKKGVIYYMDYEWTQEEEDDFEVSAIVGKV
;
A
#
# COMPACT_ATOMS: atom_id res chain seq x y z
N PRO A 1 8.19 -27.76 11.64
CA PRO A 1 8.86 -27.88 12.94
C PRO A 1 8.08 -27.13 14.03
N PRO A 2 7.72 -27.77 15.16
CA PRO A 2 7.20 -27.04 16.30
C PRO A 2 8.29 -26.04 16.75
N LYS A 3 7.91 -24.76 16.92
CA LYS A 3 8.82 -23.75 17.49
C LYS A 3 9.32 -24.28 18.85
N PRO A 4 10.61 -24.12 19.19
CA PRO A 4 11.06 -24.44 20.54
C PRO A 4 10.22 -23.60 21.54
N PRO A 5 9.82 -24.17 22.68
CA PRO A 5 8.99 -23.45 23.64
C PRO A 5 9.80 -22.27 24.20
N SER A 6 9.10 -21.14 24.40
CA SER A 6 9.60 -19.87 24.96
C SER A 6 10.56 -19.95 26.17
N PRO A 7 10.53 -20.98 27.04
CA PRO A 7 11.41 -21.01 28.22
C PRO A 7 12.91 -21.15 27.89
N GLN A 8 13.30 -21.62 26.70
CA GLN A 8 14.73 -21.77 26.36
C GLN A 8 15.47 -20.43 26.22
N ALA A 9 14.81 -19.38 25.73
CA ALA A 9 15.45 -18.07 25.51
C ALA A 9 15.70 -17.31 26.83
N ALA A 10 14.78 -17.41 27.80
CA ALA A 10 14.95 -16.83 29.13
C ALA A 10 16.10 -17.51 29.90
N ARG A 11 16.20 -18.84 29.79
CA ARG A 11 17.28 -19.66 30.37
C ARG A 11 18.67 -19.26 29.84
N LEU A 12 18.80 -19.07 28.52
CA LEU A 12 20.03 -18.64 27.85
C LEU A 12 20.55 -17.28 28.33
N VAL A 13 19.66 -16.33 28.62
CA VAL A 13 20.04 -14.99 29.11
C VAL A 13 20.49 -15.02 30.57
N ARG A 14 19.96 -15.96 31.36
CA ARG A 14 20.24 -16.08 32.80
C ARG A 14 21.36 -17.08 33.14
N GLY A 15 21.82 -17.87 32.17
CA GLY A 15 22.87 -18.87 32.38
C GLY A 15 22.44 -20.06 33.26
N VAL A 16 21.14 -20.41 33.25
CA VAL A 16 20.58 -21.49 34.10
C VAL A 16 20.57 -22.82 33.33
N ALA A 17 20.86 -23.92 34.04
CA ALA A 17 20.91 -25.28 33.49
C ALA A 17 19.53 -25.77 32.98
N GLU A 18 19.54 -26.73 32.06
CA GLU A 18 18.32 -27.43 31.61
C GLU A 18 17.65 -28.14 32.80
N GLY A 19 16.36 -27.89 33.03
CA GLY A 19 15.57 -28.58 34.07
C GLY A 19 14.61 -27.70 34.87
N GLU A 20 14.82 -26.38 34.92
CA GLU A 20 13.88 -25.44 35.55
C GLU A 20 13.02 -24.71 34.50
N ASP A 21 11.69 -24.75 34.66
CA ASP A 21 10.73 -24.01 33.82
C ASP A 21 10.59 -22.57 34.32
N ASP A 22 11.43 -21.69 33.80
CA ASP A 22 11.29 -20.24 33.99
C ASP A 22 10.07 -19.69 33.23
N PRO A 23 9.43 -18.61 33.75
CA PRO A 23 8.28 -18.04 33.08
C PRO A 23 8.59 -17.53 31.67
N THR A 24 7.59 -17.53 30.81
CA THR A 24 7.61 -16.81 29.55
C THR A 24 7.61 -15.30 29.82
N CYS A 25 8.56 -14.56 29.24
CA CYS A 25 8.54 -13.11 29.40
C CYS A 25 7.28 -12.51 28.76
N ALA A 26 6.76 -11.45 29.39
CA ALA A 26 5.47 -10.86 29.02
C ALA A 26 5.42 -10.42 27.56
N HIS A 27 6.55 -9.90 27.06
CA HIS A 27 6.68 -9.48 25.67
C HIS A 27 6.45 -10.62 24.67
N HIS A 28 6.98 -11.82 24.94
CA HIS A 28 6.73 -12.98 24.07
C HIS A 28 5.26 -13.38 24.10
N GLY A 29 4.61 -13.32 25.27
CA GLY A 29 3.16 -13.50 25.39
C GLY A 29 2.40 -12.54 24.49
N ILE A 30 2.64 -11.23 24.64
CA ILE A 30 1.99 -10.19 23.82
C ILE A 30 2.21 -10.42 22.33
N VAL A 31 3.45 -10.67 21.89
CA VAL A 31 3.77 -10.90 20.47
C VAL A 31 2.94 -12.05 19.90
N ASN A 32 2.93 -13.20 20.57
CA ASN A 32 2.25 -14.40 20.05
C ASN A 32 0.72 -14.24 20.09
N ILE A 33 0.17 -13.65 21.16
CA ILE A 33 -1.26 -13.40 21.31
C ILE A 33 -1.75 -12.45 20.19
N PHE A 34 -1.05 -11.34 19.96
CA PHE A 34 -1.40 -10.39 18.91
C PHE A 34 -1.16 -10.95 17.50
N GLU A 35 -0.14 -11.79 17.30
CA GLU A 35 0.04 -12.55 16.05
C GLU A 35 -1.19 -13.44 15.77
N GLY A 36 -1.73 -14.10 16.81
CA GLY A 36 -2.96 -14.89 16.75
C GLY A 36 -4.16 -14.08 16.26
N GLY A 37 -4.46 -12.97 16.93
CA GLY A 37 -5.59 -12.11 16.52
C GLY A 37 -5.40 -11.51 15.11
N ARG A 38 -4.18 -11.12 14.74
CA ARG A 38 -3.86 -10.65 13.38
C ARG A 38 -4.14 -11.70 12.30
N LYS A 39 -3.86 -12.99 12.58
CA LYS A 39 -4.15 -14.10 11.66
C LYS A 39 -5.65 -14.28 11.45
N GLU A 40 -6.47 -14.12 12.49
CA GLU A 40 -7.92 -14.20 12.35
C GLU A 40 -8.50 -13.02 11.56
N ILE A 41 -8.02 -11.79 11.76
CA ILE A 41 -8.36 -10.65 10.91
C ILE A 41 -8.06 -10.97 9.44
N ASP A 42 -6.89 -11.55 9.17
CA ASP A 42 -6.47 -11.92 7.81
C ASP A 42 -7.37 -13.00 7.18
N LYS A 43 -7.83 -13.99 7.97
CA LYS A 43 -8.79 -15.00 7.49
C LYS A 43 -10.13 -14.35 7.11
N VAL A 44 -10.69 -13.50 7.98
CA VAL A 44 -11.95 -12.79 7.69
C VAL A 44 -11.80 -11.89 6.46
N LEU A 45 -10.68 -11.16 6.36
CA LEU A 45 -10.36 -10.30 5.21
C LEU A 45 -10.30 -11.10 3.90
N LYS A 46 -9.55 -12.20 3.87
CA LYS A 46 -9.40 -13.04 2.68
C LYS A 46 -10.73 -13.63 2.23
N ALA A 47 -11.54 -14.10 3.17
CA ALA A 47 -12.89 -14.57 2.87
C ALA A 47 -13.77 -13.48 2.25
N ALA A 48 -13.75 -12.26 2.82
CA ALA A 48 -14.52 -11.13 2.29
C ALA A 48 -14.05 -10.66 0.89
N MET A 49 -12.76 -10.83 0.61
CA MET A 49 -12.17 -10.52 -0.70
C MET A 49 -12.27 -11.68 -1.71
N ASN A 50 -12.91 -12.80 -1.36
CA ASN A 50 -12.98 -14.02 -2.19
C ASN A 50 -11.59 -14.55 -2.61
N ILE A 51 -10.58 -14.40 -1.76
CA ILE A 51 -9.24 -14.93 -2.00
C ILE A 51 -9.25 -16.41 -1.60
N THR A 52 -9.00 -17.30 -2.56
CA THR A 52 -9.01 -18.75 -2.30
C THR A 52 -7.77 -19.19 -1.50
N GLU A 53 -7.84 -20.36 -0.86
CA GLU A 53 -6.68 -20.93 -0.15
C GLU A 53 -5.52 -21.21 -1.10
N GLU A 54 -5.80 -21.64 -2.34
CA GLU A 54 -4.80 -21.87 -3.38
C GLU A 54 -4.11 -20.57 -3.79
N GLN A 55 -4.88 -19.49 -3.96
CA GLN A 55 -4.33 -18.15 -4.22
C GLN A 55 -3.46 -17.67 -3.06
N SER A 56 -3.96 -17.81 -1.83
CA SER A 56 -3.22 -17.47 -0.61
C SER A 56 -1.93 -18.29 -0.47
N ALA A 57 -1.94 -19.58 -0.83
CA ALA A 57 -0.79 -20.47 -0.78
C ALA A 57 0.24 -20.15 -1.88
N ALA A 58 -0.21 -19.87 -3.10
CA ALA A 58 0.64 -19.46 -4.21
C ALA A 58 1.36 -18.13 -3.92
N ASP A 59 0.64 -17.18 -3.32
CA ASP A 59 1.22 -15.90 -2.90
C ASP A 59 2.13 -16.07 -1.69
N ALA A 60 1.78 -16.92 -0.72
CA ALA A 60 2.64 -17.27 0.40
C ALA A 60 3.99 -17.86 -0.05
N ALA A 61 4.02 -18.64 -1.13
CA ALA A 61 5.26 -19.18 -1.70
C ALA A 61 6.13 -18.08 -2.35
N LYS A 62 5.51 -17.14 -3.10
CA LYS A 62 6.21 -15.96 -3.65
C LYS A 62 6.75 -15.06 -2.53
N ILE A 63 5.99 -14.89 -1.46
CA ILE A 63 6.35 -14.13 -0.25
C ILE A 63 7.45 -14.85 0.55
N LYS A 64 7.44 -16.19 0.62
CA LYS A 64 8.49 -16.98 1.28
C LYS A 64 9.86 -16.76 0.63
N ASN A 65 9.92 -16.59 -0.68
CA ASN A 65 11.15 -16.23 -1.40
C ASN A 65 11.61 -14.78 -1.17
N MET A 66 10.72 -13.89 -0.69
CA MET A 66 11.08 -12.53 -0.27
C MET A 66 11.50 -12.42 1.22
N ARG A 67 11.28 -13.47 2.03
CA ARG A 67 11.62 -13.49 3.46
C ARG A 67 13.12 -13.28 3.74
N THR A 68 14.00 -13.48 2.76
CA THR A 68 15.46 -13.29 2.89
C THR A 68 15.91 -11.82 2.82
N HIS A 69 15.05 -10.88 2.41
CA HIS A 69 15.39 -9.45 2.39
C HIS A 69 14.43 -8.56 3.16
N VAL A 70 13.22 -9.04 3.45
CA VAL A 70 12.25 -8.35 4.30
C VAL A 70 11.32 -9.42 4.86
N GLY A 71 11.36 -9.66 6.16
CA GLY A 71 10.46 -10.63 6.76
C GLY A 71 8.99 -10.19 6.63
N TRP A 72 8.12 -11.20 6.60
CA TRP A 72 6.68 -11.12 6.94
C TRP A 72 5.76 -10.59 5.82
N PHE A 73 4.45 -10.91 5.92
CA PHE A 73 3.28 -10.45 5.11
C PHE A 73 2.74 -11.40 4.05
N SER A 74 1.85 -12.29 4.49
CA SER A 74 0.81 -12.96 3.70
C SER A 74 -0.56 -12.28 3.79
N SER A 75 -0.60 -11.03 4.28
CA SER A 75 -1.84 -10.31 4.60
C SER A 75 -1.93 -8.97 3.86
N PRO A 76 -3.04 -8.67 3.18
CA PRO A 76 -3.21 -7.40 2.46
C PRO A 76 -3.11 -6.15 3.36
N SER A 77 -3.71 -6.15 4.55
CA SER A 77 -3.66 -4.99 5.47
C SER A 77 -2.26 -4.76 6.05
N CYS A 78 -1.56 -5.81 6.49
CA CYS A 78 -0.17 -5.68 6.93
C CYS A 78 0.75 -5.23 5.80
N SER A 79 0.49 -5.69 4.57
CA SER A 79 1.23 -5.25 3.38
C SER A 79 1.04 -3.75 3.13
N LEU A 80 -0.20 -3.25 3.22
CA LEU A 80 -0.50 -1.82 3.11
C LEU A 80 0.23 -1.00 4.18
N ILE A 81 0.10 -1.37 5.45
CA ILE A 81 0.77 -0.69 6.57
C ILE A 81 2.29 -0.67 6.34
N TYR A 82 2.87 -1.81 5.96
CA TYR A 82 4.29 -1.92 5.72
C TYR A 82 4.79 -1.08 4.54
N GLN A 83 4.06 -1.11 3.42
CA GLN A 83 4.38 -0.32 2.24
C GLN A 83 4.26 1.18 2.53
N THR A 84 3.26 1.58 3.32
CA THR A 84 3.09 2.95 3.80
C THR A 84 4.29 3.39 4.62
N VAL A 85 4.73 2.58 5.58
CA VAL A 85 5.97 2.80 6.36
C VAL A 85 7.19 2.96 5.49
N LYS A 86 7.35 2.08 4.49
CA LYS A 86 8.46 2.18 3.54
C LYS A 86 8.41 3.42 2.67
N TYR A 87 7.23 3.83 2.25
CA TYR A 87 7.06 4.94 1.31
C TYR A 87 7.29 6.28 2.02
N THR A 88 6.87 6.41 3.28
CA THR A 88 7.02 7.64 4.07
C THR A 88 8.35 7.72 4.82
N ALA A 89 9.16 6.67 4.82
CA ALA A 89 10.49 6.68 5.44
C ALA A 89 11.37 7.78 4.84
N LEU A 90 11.91 8.65 5.71
CA LEU A 90 12.85 9.71 5.33
C LEU A 90 14.23 9.17 4.96
N PHE A 91 14.64 8.08 5.63
CA PHE A 91 15.92 7.40 5.42
C PHE A 91 15.65 5.92 5.16
N SER A 92 15.86 5.48 3.93
CA SER A 92 15.90 4.06 3.59
C SER A 92 17.33 3.56 3.71
N SER A 93 17.53 2.34 4.21
CA SER A 93 18.84 1.66 4.19
C SER A 93 19.42 1.48 2.79
N LYS A 94 18.61 1.71 1.73
CA LYS A 94 19.01 1.71 0.33
C LYS A 94 19.10 3.12 -0.30
N GLY A 95 19.03 4.19 0.50
CA GLY A 95 19.23 5.58 0.04
C GLY A 95 18.06 6.21 -0.73
N TYR A 96 16.90 5.54 -0.83
CA TYR A 96 15.73 6.11 -1.52
C TYR A 96 14.99 7.11 -0.62
N ALA A 97 15.04 8.39 -0.96
CA ALA A 97 14.34 9.47 -0.26
C ALA A 97 12.88 9.64 -0.71
N VAL A 98 12.12 8.54 -0.83
CA VAL A 98 10.71 8.57 -1.28
C VAL A 98 9.85 9.39 -0.30
N GLY A 99 10.05 9.19 1.01
CA GLY A 99 9.35 9.94 2.05
C GLY A 99 9.70 11.42 2.11
N SER A 100 10.88 11.82 1.62
CA SER A 100 11.30 13.22 1.59
C SER A 100 10.43 14.07 0.67
N LYS A 101 10.08 13.53 -0.53
CA LYS A 101 9.18 14.21 -1.47
C LYS A 101 7.79 14.42 -0.87
N PHE A 102 7.23 13.38 -0.25
CA PHE A 102 5.94 13.50 0.44
C PHE A 102 6.02 14.50 1.59
N ARG A 103 7.06 14.44 2.44
CA ARG A 103 7.24 15.37 3.56
C ARG A 103 7.37 16.81 3.09
N GLN A 104 8.09 17.05 2.00
CA GLN A 104 8.21 18.37 1.37
C GLN A 104 6.85 18.86 0.84
N TRP A 105 6.12 18.00 0.12
CA TRP A 105 4.81 18.31 -0.41
C TRP A 105 3.82 18.67 0.71
N ILE A 106 3.65 17.81 1.72
CA ILE A 106 2.64 18.02 2.77
C ILE A 106 2.94 19.26 3.61
N LEU A 107 4.21 19.50 3.97
CA LEU A 107 4.58 20.71 4.72
C LEU A 107 4.31 21.97 3.90
N THR A 108 4.51 21.92 2.58
CA THR A 108 4.23 23.06 1.69
C THR A 108 2.74 23.31 1.56
N GLN A 109 1.93 22.25 1.40
CA GLN A 109 0.47 22.36 1.36
C GLN A 109 -0.07 22.99 2.65
N LEU A 110 0.35 22.47 3.80
CA LEU A 110 -0.07 22.99 5.11
C LEU A 110 0.39 24.43 5.35
N ALA A 111 1.61 24.79 4.92
CA ALA A 111 2.10 26.16 5.03
C ALA A 111 1.48 27.14 4.01
N ALA A 112 0.71 26.64 3.04
CA ALA A 112 -0.02 27.44 2.06
C ALA A 112 -1.52 27.57 2.41
N GLN A 113 -2.03 26.78 3.35
CA GLN A 113 -3.39 26.94 3.86
C GLN A 113 -3.47 28.23 4.69
N GLU A 114 -4.35 29.15 4.29
CA GLU A 114 -4.67 30.34 5.07
C GLU A 114 -5.72 29.97 6.13
N GLY A 115 -5.39 30.16 7.41
CA GLY A 115 -6.25 29.84 8.55
C GLY A 115 -5.69 28.74 9.45
N ASP A 116 -6.40 28.45 10.55
CA ASP A 116 -6.05 27.32 11.42
C ASP A 116 -6.30 26.02 10.65
N ILE A 117 -5.22 25.28 10.34
CA ILE A 117 -5.33 23.90 9.88
C ILE A 117 -6.14 23.18 10.96
N PRO A 118 -7.29 22.56 10.62
CA PRO A 118 -8.07 21.84 11.61
C PRO A 118 -7.16 20.80 12.28
N GLY A 119 -6.88 21.03 13.58
CA GLY A 119 -5.96 20.21 14.37
C GLY A 119 -6.42 18.76 14.49
N ASP A 120 -7.65 18.47 14.08
CA ASP A 120 -8.27 17.17 13.98
C ASP A 120 -7.85 16.38 12.73
N GLN A 121 -7.37 17.00 11.64
CA GLN A 121 -7.01 16.27 10.41
C GLN A 121 -5.63 15.61 10.46
N LEU A 122 -4.68 16.19 11.21
CA LEU A 122 -3.37 15.61 11.49
C LEU A 122 -2.48 15.30 10.26
N LEU A 123 -2.80 15.85 9.09
CA LEU A 123 -2.19 15.50 7.80
C LEU A 123 -0.66 15.60 7.78
N GLY A 124 -0.07 16.52 8.55
CA GLY A 124 1.37 16.76 8.61
C GLY A 124 2.17 15.91 9.60
N SER A 125 1.50 15.09 10.43
CA SER A 125 2.12 14.38 11.57
C SER A 125 2.71 13.02 11.15
N VAL A 126 3.60 13.02 10.15
CA VAL A 126 4.16 11.79 9.55
C VAL A 126 5.05 11.03 10.53
N GLU A 127 5.62 11.72 11.52
CA GLU A 127 6.51 11.16 12.55
C GLU A 127 5.83 10.18 13.51
N ASP A 128 4.49 10.12 13.53
CA ASP A 128 3.76 9.18 14.37
C ASP A 128 3.86 7.73 13.88
N LEU A 129 4.30 7.54 12.63
CA LEU A 129 4.48 6.23 12.01
C LEU A 129 5.81 5.58 12.46
N LEU A 130 5.72 4.37 12.98
CA LEU A 130 6.87 3.63 13.51
C LEU A 130 7.54 2.78 12.42
N ALA A 131 8.87 2.72 12.47
CA ALA A 131 9.62 1.76 11.68
C ALA A 131 9.25 0.31 12.09
N ILE A 132 9.07 -0.55 11.09
CA ILE A 132 8.81 -1.98 11.30
C ILE A 132 10.14 -2.72 11.19
N CYS A 133 10.71 -3.10 12.34
CA CYS A 133 12.00 -3.80 12.44
C CYS A 133 11.87 -5.04 13.34
N GLY A 134 12.46 -6.16 12.93
CA GLY A 134 12.49 -7.41 13.71
C GLY A 134 11.16 -8.18 13.70
N SER A 135 10.96 -9.04 14.71
CA SER A 135 9.86 -10.01 14.83
C SER A 135 8.61 -9.47 15.56
N ARG A 136 8.36 -8.16 15.51
CA ARG A 136 7.32 -7.50 16.34
C ARG A 136 6.03 -7.29 15.54
N ASP A 137 5.22 -8.33 15.46
CA ASP A 137 3.95 -8.28 14.74
C ASP A 137 2.94 -7.28 15.35
N TYR A 138 3.04 -6.96 16.64
CA TYR A 138 2.14 -5.97 17.25
C TYR A 138 2.37 -4.53 16.72
N VAL A 139 3.50 -4.24 16.05
CA VAL A 139 3.76 -2.91 15.46
C VAL A 139 2.77 -2.58 14.34
N PHE A 140 2.17 -3.58 13.69
CA PHE A 140 1.08 -3.37 12.73
C PHE A 140 -0.10 -2.66 13.38
N PHE A 141 -0.48 -3.09 14.58
CA PHE A 141 -1.57 -2.49 15.35
C PHE A 141 -1.25 -1.03 15.72
N MET A 142 -0.01 -0.78 16.16
CA MET A 142 0.45 0.58 16.52
C MET A 142 0.46 1.54 15.33
N ASN A 143 0.76 1.05 14.13
CA ASN A 143 0.82 1.86 12.90
C ASN A 143 -0.54 1.95 12.17
N ALA A 144 -1.53 1.17 12.57
CA ALA A 144 -2.81 1.08 11.86
C ALA A 144 -3.56 2.41 11.85
N ALA A 145 -3.65 3.09 13.00
CA ALA A 145 -4.33 4.39 13.10
C ALA A 145 -3.68 5.46 12.20
N VAL A 146 -2.34 5.53 12.22
CA VAL A 146 -1.58 6.46 11.38
C VAL A 146 -1.68 6.09 9.89
N THR A 147 -1.80 4.80 9.56
CA THR A 147 -2.02 4.35 8.18
C THR A 147 -3.41 4.75 7.68
N GLU A 148 -4.44 4.66 8.52
CA GLU A 148 -5.77 5.20 8.20
C GLU A 148 -5.73 6.71 7.97
N ARG A 149 -4.98 7.44 8.81
CA ARG A 149 -4.77 8.88 8.62
C ARG A 149 -4.20 9.24 7.25
N PHE A 150 -3.32 8.39 6.72
CA PHE A 150 -2.72 8.59 5.41
C PHE A 150 -3.64 8.30 4.22
N SER A 151 -4.78 7.64 4.45
CA SER A 151 -5.81 7.43 3.44
C SER A 151 -6.80 8.60 3.33
N GLN A 152 -6.60 9.69 4.07
CA GLN A 152 -7.46 10.88 4.00
C GLN A 152 -7.13 11.76 2.79
N ASP A 153 -8.13 12.50 2.33
CA ASP A 153 -7.92 13.57 1.36
C ASP A 153 -7.01 14.66 1.94
N GLY A 154 -6.14 15.23 1.11
CA GLY A 154 -5.08 16.15 1.53
C GLY A 154 -3.86 15.47 2.18
N SER A 155 -3.89 14.14 2.36
CA SER A 155 -2.81 13.36 2.98
C SER A 155 -1.93 12.65 1.93
N LEU A 156 -1.28 11.55 2.34
CA LEU A 156 -0.49 10.70 1.45
C LEU A 156 -1.31 10.20 0.25
N LEU A 157 -2.60 9.87 0.45
CA LEU A 157 -3.49 9.48 -0.65
C LEU A 157 -3.44 10.49 -1.80
N THR A 158 -3.76 11.76 -1.53
CA THR A 158 -3.77 12.82 -2.54
C THR A 158 -2.40 12.98 -3.21
N PHE A 159 -1.31 12.97 -2.43
CA PHE A 159 0.04 13.02 -3.00
C PHE A 159 0.30 11.88 -4.00
N LEU A 160 -0.08 10.65 -3.65
CA LEU A 160 0.11 9.47 -4.50
C LEU A 160 -0.77 9.54 -5.76
N GLU A 161 -1.99 10.06 -5.68
CA GLU A 161 -2.86 10.22 -6.83
C GLU A 161 -2.35 11.26 -7.83
N GLU A 162 -1.80 12.37 -7.34
CA GLU A 162 -1.11 13.37 -8.16
C GLU A 162 0.12 12.77 -8.84
N GLU A 163 0.94 12.04 -8.10
CA GLU A 163 2.13 11.34 -8.65
C GLU A 163 1.75 10.32 -9.72
N ASP A 164 0.61 9.62 -9.55
CA ASP A 164 0.12 8.67 -10.55
C ASP A 164 -0.41 9.38 -11.81
N THR A 165 -1.10 10.51 -11.62
CA THR A 165 -1.60 11.36 -12.72
C THR A 165 -0.46 11.88 -13.59
N MET A 166 0.65 12.30 -12.97
CA MET A 166 1.83 12.82 -13.69
C MET A 166 2.69 11.72 -14.33
N GLY A 167 2.44 10.43 -14.04
CA GLY A 167 3.19 9.32 -14.64
C GLY A 167 4.65 9.23 -14.18
N ALA A 168 4.99 9.75 -12.99
CA ALA A 168 6.37 9.76 -12.51
C ALA A 168 6.96 8.34 -12.37
N GLU A 169 8.19 8.14 -12.89
CA GLU A 169 8.87 6.83 -13.05
C GLU A 169 9.38 6.19 -11.75
N ALA A 170 9.61 6.98 -10.69
CA ALA A 170 10.16 6.45 -9.43
C ALA A 170 9.07 5.85 -8.52
N GLY A 171 9.21 4.59 -8.12
CA GLY A 171 8.39 3.96 -7.07
C GLY A 171 7.01 3.43 -7.51
N GLY A 172 6.73 3.34 -8.82
CA GLY A 172 5.41 3.01 -9.36
C GLY A 172 4.74 1.74 -8.80
N LYS A 173 5.51 0.69 -8.46
CA LYS A 173 4.94 -0.53 -7.86
C LYS A 173 4.41 -0.31 -6.43
N LEU A 174 5.16 0.40 -5.58
CA LEU A 174 4.73 0.70 -4.21
C LEU A 174 3.55 1.67 -4.21
N ARG A 175 3.61 2.75 -5.00
CA ARG A 175 2.52 3.73 -5.14
C ARG A 175 1.21 3.05 -5.53
N LYS A 176 1.22 2.22 -6.59
CA LYS A 176 0.02 1.51 -7.06
C LYS A 176 -0.54 0.55 -6.00
N SER A 177 0.33 -0.15 -5.29
CA SER A 177 -0.08 -1.07 -4.23
C SER A 177 -0.71 -0.35 -3.03
N ILE A 178 -0.14 0.80 -2.63
CA ILE A 178 -0.71 1.63 -1.55
C ILE A 178 -2.06 2.21 -1.98
N LEU A 179 -2.16 2.78 -3.18
CA LEU A 179 -3.42 3.30 -3.73
C LEU A 179 -4.50 2.21 -3.80
N LEU A 180 -4.14 1.00 -4.22
CA LEU A 180 -5.07 -0.15 -4.22
C LEU A 180 -5.56 -0.48 -2.81
N GLY A 181 -4.65 -0.46 -1.82
CA GLY A 181 -5.00 -0.70 -0.42
C GLY A 181 -5.91 0.39 0.16
N PHE A 182 -5.57 1.67 -0.04
CA PHE A 182 -6.38 2.80 0.43
C PHE A 182 -7.78 2.85 -0.20
N ARG A 183 -7.92 2.40 -1.46
CA ARG A 183 -9.20 2.34 -2.17
C ARG A 183 -10.01 1.07 -1.91
N SER A 184 -9.49 0.16 -1.08
CA SER A 184 -10.18 -1.08 -0.75
C SER A 184 -10.85 -0.96 0.61
N ASP A 185 -12.19 -0.95 0.62
CA ASP A 185 -12.98 -0.88 1.85
C ASP A 185 -12.66 -2.04 2.79
N TYR A 186 -12.47 -3.26 2.26
CA TYR A 186 -12.10 -4.43 3.05
C TYR A 186 -10.71 -4.31 3.69
N ILE A 187 -9.71 -3.85 2.95
CA ILE A 187 -8.36 -3.67 3.50
C ILE A 187 -8.37 -2.58 4.57
N MET A 188 -9.08 -1.48 4.33
CA MET A 188 -9.20 -0.39 5.29
C MET A 188 -10.03 -0.76 6.52
N ALA A 189 -11.06 -1.61 6.39
CA ALA A 189 -11.77 -2.20 7.52
C ALA A 189 -10.83 -3.01 8.42
N ALA A 190 -9.95 -3.83 7.83
CA ALA A 190 -8.94 -4.57 8.59
C ALA A 190 -7.91 -3.65 9.27
N VAL A 191 -7.50 -2.56 8.62
CA VAL A 191 -6.64 -1.53 9.25
C VAL A 191 -7.36 -0.90 10.45
N ARG A 192 -8.63 -0.51 10.31
CA ARG A 192 -9.43 0.06 11.42
C ARG A 192 -9.60 -0.93 12.57
N ALA A 193 -9.87 -2.21 12.29
CA ALA A 193 -9.95 -3.25 13.31
C ALA A 193 -8.63 -3.38 14.09
N MET A 194 -7.47 -3.37 13.41
CA MET A 194 -6.16 -3.37 14.08
C MET A 194 -5.93 -2.12 14.94
N ALA A 195 -6.39 -0.96 14.50
CA ALA A 195 -6.29 0.28 15.28
C ALA A 195 -7.16 0.24 16.55
N LEU A 196 -8.39 -0.26 16.45
CA LEU A 196 -9.31 -0.43 17.58
C LEU A 196 -8.78 -1.44 18.61
N ILE A 197 -8.15 -2.54 18.18
CA ILE A 197 -7.49 -3.49 19.08
C ILE A 197 -6.27 -2.84 19.76
N CYS A 198 -5.52 -2.00 19.02
CA CYS A 198 -4.38 -1.29 19.58
C CYS A 198 -4.82 -0.35 20.72
N ASP A 199 -5.87 0.43 20.47
CA ASP A 199 -6.46 1.39 21.40
C ASP A 199 -7.07 0.71 22.62
N SER A 200 -7.84 -0.35 22.40
CA SER A 200 -8.59 -1.01 23.48
C SER A 200 -7.74 -1.91 24.37
N ALA A 201 -6.57 -2.40 23.93
CA ALA A 201 -5.79 -3.36 24.72
C ALA A 201 -4.27 -3.19 24.65
N LEU A 202 -3.68 -3.03 23.46
CA LEU A 202 -2.23 -3.13 23.28
C LEU A 202 -1.47 -2.10 24.11
N TRP A 203 -1.91 -0.84 24.08
CA TRP A 203 -1.22 0.22 24.80
C TRP A 203 -1.21 0.00 26.31
N GLU A 204 -2.30 -0.52 26.86
CA GLU A 204 -2.43 -0.81 28.29
C GLU A 204 -1.48 -1.95 28.71
N LEU A 205 -1.45 -3.03 27.92
CA LEU A 205 -0.51 -4.14 28.13
C LEU A 205 0.96 -3.68 28.10
N LEU A 206 1.32 -2.87 27.10
CA LEU A 206 2.67 -2.33 26.98
C LEU A 206 3.04 -1.40 28.15
N ARG A 207 2.07 -0.67 28.72
CA ARG A 207 2.29 0.16 29.92
C ARG A 207 2.55 -0.67 31.17
N ALA A 208 1.80 -1.76 31.36
CA ALA A 208 1.98 -2.68 32.49
C ALA A 208 3.39 -3.29 32.50
N ILE A 209 3.84 -3.80 31.34
CA ILE A 209 5.13 -4.51 31.25
C ILE A 209 6.35 -3.58 31.08
N GLY A 210 6.13 -2.29 30.84
CA GLY A 210 7.18 -1.28 30.70
C GLY A 210 7.72 -0.76 32.03
N SER A 211 7.52 -1.50 33.12
CA SER A 211 7.95 -1.14 34.46
C SER A 211 9.16 -1.94 34.94
N ASP A 212 9.91 -1.36 35.88
CA ASP A 212 10.99 -2.05 36.61
C ASP A 212 10.45 -2.87 37.79
N THR A 213 9.13 -2.99 37.89
CA THR A 213 8.45 -3.77 38.92
C THR A 213 8.67 -5.26 38.67
N HIS A 214 8.71 -6.04 39.75
CA HIS A 214 8.96 -7.48 39.68
C HIS A 214 7.90 -8.19 38.81
N ILE A 215 8.33 -9.16 38.01
CA ILE A 215 7.47 -9.89 37.06
C ILE A 215 6.24 -10.52 37.74
N LEU A 216 6.42 -11.06 38.95
CA LEU A 216 5.36 -11.67 39.77
C LEU A 216 4.36 -10.66 40.37
N ASP A 217 4.67 -9.36 40.37
CA ASP A 217 3.71 -8.33 40.81
C ASP A 217 2.85 -7.83 39.64
N ILE A 218 3.26 -8.10 38.40
CA ILE A 218 2.58 -7.62 37.19
C ILE A 218 1.80 -8.76 36.53
N LEU A 219 2.47 -9.83 36.12
CA LEU A 219 1.91 -10.84 35.21
C LEU A 219 0.77 -11.68 35.80
N PRO A 220 0.83 -12.09 37.08
CA PRO A 220 -0.26 -12.84 37.72
C PRO A 220 -1.56 -12.04 37.88
N VAL A 221 -1.49 -10.71 37.79
CA VAL A 221 -2.67 -9.81 37.79
C VAL A 221 -3.07 -9.46 36.37
N MET A 222 -2.09 -9.06 35.55
CA MET A 222 -2.29 -8.62 34.17
C MET A 222 -2.99 -9.68 33.31
N TRP A 223 -2.53 -10.93 33.33
CA TRP A 223 -3.02 -11.94 32.40
C TRP A 223 -4.46 -12.40 32.66
N PRO A 224 -4.90 -12.62 33.92
CA PRO A 224 -6.32 -12.86 34.21
C PRO A 224 -7.23 -11.70 33.78
N GLU A 225 -6.86 -10.45 34.09
CA GLU A 225 -7.62 -9.26 33.68
C GLU A 225 -7.69 -9.14 32.13
N THR A 226 -6.58 -9.42 31.46
CA THR A 226 -6.48 -9.42 29.99
C THR A 226 -7.34 -10.50 29.35
N LEU A 227 -7.32 -11.72 29.91
CA LEU A 227 -8.15 -12.83 29.42
C LEU A 227 -9.64 -12.49 29.53
N ALA A 228 -10.08 -11.99 30.69
CA ALA A 228 -11.45 -11.57 30.92
C ALA A 228 -11.89 -10.47 29.95
N PHE A 229 -11.02 -9.49 29.69
CA PHE A 229 -11.27 -8.47 28.68
C PHE A 229 -11.42 -9.06 27.27
N PHE A 230 -10.51 -9.95 26.84
CA PHE A 230 -10.61 -10.54 25.50
C PHE A 230 -11.87 -11.39 25.32
N GLU A 231 -12.29 -12.13 26.34
CA GLU A 231 -13.57 -12.86 26.30
C GLU A 231 -14.77 -11.92 26.17
N ALA A 232 -14.80 -10.82 26.95
CA ALA A 232 -15.84 -9.81 26.87
C ALA A 232 -15.86 -9.09 25.51
N ALA A 233 -14.68 -8.74 24.98
CA ALA A 233 -14.51 -8.06 23.70
C ALA A 233 -14.89 -8.97 22.51
N ALA A 234 -14.63 -10.27 22.61
CA ALA A 234 -15.07 -11.25 21.61
C ALA A 234 -16.60 -11.37 21.56
N ALA A 235 -17.26 -11.33 22.72
CA ALA A 235 -18.71 -11.42 22.85
C ALA A 235 -19.45 -10.12 22.49
N ALA A 236 -18.82 -8.96 22.66
CA ALA A 236 -19.42 -7.65 22.42
C ALA A 236 -18.49 -6.73 21.60
N PRO A 237 -18.17 -7.07 20.34
CA PRO A 237 -17.25 -6.30 19.51
C PRO A 237 -17.74 -4.87 19.23
N SER A 238 -19.05 -4.64 19.19
CA SER A 238 -19.64 -3.30 19.03
C SER A 238 -19.25 -2.34 20.16
N LYS A 239 -19.08 -2.85 21.39
CA LYS A 239 -18.59 -2.05 22.53
C LYS A 239 -17.11 -1.69 22.43
N VAL A 240 -16.33 -2.41 21.61
CA VAL A 240 -14.95 -2.02 21.27
C VAL A 240 -14.97 -0.96 20.18
N VAL A 241 -15.92 -1.04 19.23
CA VAL A 241 -16.10 -0.05 18.16
C VAL A 241 -16.54 1.30 18.72
N ASP A 242 -17.55 1.36 19.58
CA ASP A 242 -17.91 2.60 20.28
C ASP A 242 -16.89 2.94 21.40
N GLY A 243 -16.09 1.93 21.78
CA GLY A 243 -15.08 1.83 22.83
C GLY A 243 -15.53 2.32 24.19
N SER A 244 -16.75 1.93 24.55
CA SER A 244 -17.23 1.74 25.92
C SER A 244 -16.56 0.53 26.60
N LEU A 245 -15.92 -0.36 25.84
CA LEU A 245 -15.14 -1.49 26.33
C LEU A 245 -13.65 -1.34 25.99
N THR A 246 -12.85 -1.06 27.01
CA THR A 246 -11.38 -0.97 26.94
C THR A 246 -10.75 -1.72 28.11
N LEU A 247 -9.56 -2.29 27.88
CA LEU A 247 -8.77 -2.91 28.94
C LEU A 247 -8.27 -1.82 29.89
N SER A 248 -8.51 -2.02 31.18
CA SER A 248 -7.98 -1.21 32.26
C SER A 248 -7.29 -2.15 33.24
N LEU A 249 -5.97 -2.08 33.31
CA LEU A 249 -5.17 -2.94 34.15
C LEU A 249 -4.82 -2.24 35.45
N SER A 250 -5.05 -2.91 36.58
CA SER A 250 -4.69 -2.38 37.90
C SER A 250 -3.17 -2.16 38.07
N VAL A 251 -2.38 -2.92 37.31
CA VAL A 251 -0.90 -2.88 37.30
C VAL A 251 -0.31 -1.96 36.23
N ALA A 252 -1.13 -1.37 35.36
CA ALA A 252 -0.63 -0.45 34.34
C ALA A 252 -0.24 0.90 34.95
N ARG A 253 0.87 1.46 34.45
CA ARG A 253 1.26 2.83 34.76
C ARG A 253 0.30 3.82 34.09
N GLU A 254 0.13 4.99 34.71
CA GLU A 254 -0.67 6.06 34.13
C GLU A 254 -0.18 6.45 32.72
N ALA A 255 -1.13 6.65 31.81
CA ALA A 255 -0.84 7.04 30.45
C ALA A 255 -0.25 8.46 30.42
N LYS A 256 0.95 8.61 29.84
CA LYS A 256 1.55 9.93 29.64
C LYS A 256 0.79 10.72 28.58
N VAL A 257 0.29 11.90 28.94
CA VAL A 257 -0.30 12.85 28.00
C VAL A 257 0.82 13.50 27.19
N THR A 258 1.07 12.94 26.01
CA THR A 258 2.05 13.48 25.05
C THR A 258 1.32 14.07 23.84
N PRO A 259 1.98 14.95 23.05
CA PRO A 259 1.40 15.43 21.79
C PRO A 259 0.99 14.28 20.87
N ARG A 260 1.79 13.21 20.82
CA ARG A 260 1.47 12.00 20.05
C ARG A 260 0.24 11.27 20.60
N ALA A 261 0.10 11.14 21.92
CA ALA A 261 -1.07 10.51 22.53
C ALA A 261 -2.36 11.31 22.23
N THR A 262 -2.26 12.64 22.25
CA THR A 262 -3.39 13.53 21.89
C THR A 262 -3.81 13.33 20.43
N ARG A 263 -2.83 13.23 19.51
CA ARG A 263 -3.08 12.93 18.10
C ARG A 263 -3.63 11.52 17.86
N ALA A 264 -3.19 10.54 18.63
CA ALA A 264 -3.72 9.18 18.57
C ALA A 264 -5.20 9.13 18.98
N ALA A 265 -5.61 9.88 20.01
CA ALA A 265 -7.01 9.96 20.41
C ALA A 265 -7.91 10.53 19.29
N ILE A 266 -7.42 11.53 18.56
CA ILE A 266 -8.12 12.11 17.39
C ILE A 266 -8.26 11.07 16.26
N ASP A 267 -7.19 10.30 15.95
CA ASP A 267 -7.29 9.23 14.96
C ASP A 267 -8.36 8.21 15.35
N ILE A 268 -8.35 7.78 16.62
CA ILE A 268 -9.28 6.78 17.11
C ILE A 268 -10.72 7.28 17.06
N ALA A 269 -10.99 8.53 17.46
CA ALA A 269 -12.33 9.10 17.36
C ALA A 269 -12.90 9.00 15.93
N ARG A 270 -12.09 9.36 14.93
CA ARG A 270 -12.45 9.25 13.50
C ARG A 270 -12.61 7.81 13.03
N ILE A 271 -11.75 6.91 13.50
CA ILE A 271 -11.82 5.49 13.17
C ILE A 271 -13.10 4.88 13.72
N ARG A 272 -13.51 5.24 14.95
CA ARG A 272 -14.77 4.78 15.54
C ARG A 272 -15.97 5.26 14.75
N GLU A 273 -15.98 6.53 14.33
CA GLU A 273 -17.02 7.08 13.46
C GLU A 273 -17.15 6.27 12.14
N LYS A 274 -16.02 5.98 11.48
CA LYS A 274 -16.01 5.17 10.24
C LYS A 274 -16.35 3.69 10.47
N ALA A 275 -16.12 3.17 11.67
CA ALA A 275 -16.37 1.77 12.00
C ALA A 275 -17.79 1.53 12.52
N ALA A 276 -18.53 2.58 12.87
CA ALA A 276 -19.88 2.48 13.41
C ALA A 276 -20.81 1.75 12.42
N GLY A 277 -21.41 0.64 12.87
CA GLY A 277 -22.31 -0.18 12.05
C GLY A 277 -21.60 -1.06 11.01
N ASP A 278 -20.27 -1.07 10.96
CA ASP A 278 -19.50 -1.92 10.05
C ASP A 278 -19.42 -3.36 10.58
N THR A 279 -20.32 -4.20 10.08
CA THR A 279 -20.40 -5.62 10.43
C THR A 279 -19.14 -6.43 10.11
N ILE A 280 -18.32 -6.02 9.12
CA ILE A 280 -17.08 -6.74 8.84
C ILE A 280 -16.02 -6.43 9.89
N ILE A 281 -15.96 -5.19 10.37
CA ILE A 281 -15.08 -4.81 11.48
C ILE A 281 -15.49 -5.57 12.75
N GLU A 282 -16.78 -5.60 13.08
CA GLU A 282 -17.26 -6.36 14.25
C GLU A 282 -16.89 -7.85 14.17
N LYS A 283 -17.05 -8.47 12.99
CA LYS A 283 -16.64 -9.86 12.74
C LYS A 283 -15.13 -10.06 12.91
N MET A 284 -14.32 -9.14 12.37
CA MET A 284 -12.86 -9.16 12.53
C MET A 284 -12.45 -9.05 14.00
N LEU A 285 -13.07 -8.13 14.75
CA LEU A 285 -12.81 -7.93 16.17
C LEU A 285 -13.19 -9.17 16.98
N SER A 286 -14.40 -9.71 16.80
CA SER A 286 -14.86 -10.90 17.51
C SER A 286 -13.94 -12.10 17.26
N SER A 287 -13.59 -12.36 16.00
CA SER A 287 -12.66 -13.44 15.63
C SER A 287 -11.26 -13.23 16.21
N ALA A 288 -10.75 -11.99 16.17
CA ALA A 288 -9.44 -11.66 16.70
C ALA A 288 -9.37 -11.84 18.22
N PHE A 289 -10.34 -11.30 18.96
CA PHE A 289 -10.38 -11.40 20.41
C PHE A 289 -10.62 -12.82 20.90
N THR A 290 -11.39 -13.64 20.16
CA THR A 290 -11.53 -15.08 20.45
C THR A 290 -10.17 -15.77 20.41
N ALA A 291 -9.41 -15.56 19.34
CA ALA A 291 -8.06 -16.13 19.21
C ALA A 291 -7.06 -15.53 20.22
N MET A 292 -7.20 -14.26 20.61
CA MET A 292 -6.38 -13.64 21.64
C MET A 292 -6.67 -14.21 23.03
N ALA A 293 -7.93 -14.51 23.35
CA ALA A 293 -8.31 -15.20 24.59
C ALA A 293 -7.71 -16.62 24.63
N GLU A 294 -7.85 -17.40 23.55
CA GLU A 294 -7.21 -18.72 23.43
C GLU A 294 -5.67 -18.63 23.52
N GLY A 295 -5.08 -17.65 22.84
CA GLY A 295 -3.65 -17.37 22.90
C GLY A 295 -3.18 -17.03 24.32
N THR A 296 -3.99 -16.31 25.09
CA THR A 296 -3.70 -15.99 26.50
C THR A 296 -3.76 -17.25 27.36
N ARG A 297 -4.78 -18.09 27.19
CA ARG A 297 -4.88 -19.38 27.89
C ARG A 297 -3.68 -20.30 27.61
N ASN A 298 -3.07 -20.20 26.43
CA ASN A 298 -1.90 -20.99 26.07
C ASN A 298 -0.59 -20.33 26.57
N HIS A 299 -0.29 -19.14 26.06
CA HIS A 299 1.00 -18.47 26.24
C HIS A 299 1.20 -17.81 27.60
N ALA A 300 0.13 -17.61 28.37
CA ALA A 300 0.17 -17.09 29.73
C ALA A 300 -0.43 -18.07 30.76
N SER A 301 -0.63 -19.35 30.37
CA SER A 301 -1.19 -20.42 31.23
C SER A 301 -0.56 -20.46 32.63
N GLU A 302 0.74 -20.25 32.69
CA GLU A 302 1.52 -20.31 33.93
C GLU A 302 1.15 -19.21 34.95
N PHE A 303 0.58 -18.08 34.51
CA PHE A 303 0.15 -16.97 35.36
C PHE A 303 -1.36 -16.97 35.65
N LEU A 304 -2.13 -17.78 34.93
CA LEU A 304 -3.58 -17.91 35.11
C LEU A 304 -3.91 -18.82 36.31
N PRO A 305 -5.15 -18.81 36.83
CA PRO A 305 -5.56 -19.70 37.92
C PRO A 305 -5.17 -21.17 37.65
N GLY A 306 -4.49 -21.79 38.61
CA GLY A 306 -3.95 -23.16 38.48
C GLY A 306 -2.52 -23.25 37.92
N GLY A 307 -2.01 -22.19 37.28
CA GLY A 307 -0.63 -22.10 36.78
C GLY A 307 0.44 -22.11 37.87
N ASN A 308 1.72 -22.24 37.49
CA ASN A 308 2.85 -22.34 38.45
C ASN A 308 3.26 -20.98 39.06
N PHE A 309 2.89 -19.89 38.41
CA PHE A 309 3.17 -18.51 38.81
C PHE A 309 1.88 -17.72 39.05
N CYS A 310 0.76 -18.38 39.33
CA CYS A 310 -0.47 -17.70 39.73
C CYS A 310 -0.30 -17.05 41.11
N SER A 311 -1.11 -16.02 41.40
CA SER A 311 -0.99 -15.21 42.63
C SER A 311 -0.95 -16.04 43.92
N GLU A 312 -1.72 -17.12 43.98
CA GLU A 312 -1.81 -18.04 45.13
C GLU A 312 -0.55 -18.87 45.39
N LYS A 313 0.32 -19.05 44.40
CA LYS A 313 1.53 -19.88 44.48
C LYS A 313 2.83 -19.07 44.62
N ILE A 314 2.73 -17.74 44.72
CA ILE A 314 3.90 -16.87 44.85
C ILE A 314 4.44 -16.95 46.27
N THR A 315 5.69 -17.41 46.42
CA THR A 315 6.43 -17.43 47.69
C THR A 315 7.63 -16.50 47.66
N ASP A 316 8.22 -16.22 48.82
CA ASP A 316 9.43 -15.38 48.93
C ASP A 316 10.64 -16.03 48.24
N GLU A 317 10.76 -17.35 48.28
CA GLU A 317 11.80 -18.10 47.57
C GLU A 317 11.64 -17.93 46.05
N LEU A 318 10.39 -17.97 45.55
CA LEU A 318 10.10 -17.78 44.14
C LEU A 318 10.40 -16.34 43.69
N ARG A 319 10.10 -15.35 44.54
CA ARG A 319 10.47 -13.95 44.32
C ARG A 319 11.99 -13.77 44.27
N GLN A 320 12.72 -14.34 45.23
CA GLN A 320 14.18 -14.27 45.24
C GLN A 320 14.78 -14.94 43.99
N ARG A 321 14.24 -16.11 43.59
CA ARG A 321 14.68 -16.83 42.38
C ARG A 321 14.46 -16.01 41.11
N LEU A 322 13.39 -15.22 41.02
CA LEU A 322 13.03 -14.44 39.82
C LEU A 322 13.41 -12.96 39.90
N SER A 323 14.09 -12.50 40.95
CA SER A 323 14.42 -11.09 41.17
C SER A 323 15.23 -10.42 40.05
N GLY A 324 15.97 -11.20 39.26
CA GLY A 324 16.75 -10.71 38.10
C GLY A 324 16.07 -10.91 36.75
N MET A 325 14.84 -11.45 36.74
CA MET A 325 14.14 -11.78 35.51
C MET A 325 13.47 -10.53 34.93
N PRO A 326 13.81 -10.13 33.70
CA PRO A 326 13.20 -8.96 33.10
C PRO A 326 11.79 -9.29 32.59
N THR A 327 10.83 -8.39 32.84
CA THR A 327 9.45 -8.49 32.30
C THR A 327 9.43 -8.43 30.77
N THR A 328 10.44 -7.78 30.18
CA THR A 328 10.67 -7.63 28.73
C THR A 328 11.98 -8.30 28.30
N SER A 329 12.01 -8.97 27.14
CA SER A 329 13.25 -9.49 26.53
C SER A 329 14.08 -8.34 25.94
N THR A 330 14.90 -7.69 26.78
CA THR A 330 15.43 -6.33 26.51
C THR A 330 16.72 -6.24 25.69
N SER A 331 17.38 -7.33 25.27
CA SER A 331 18.66 -7.21 24.56
C SER A 331 18.51 -6.64 23.14
N ALA A 332 17.44 -7.02 22.42
CA ALA A 332 17.09 -6.38 21.15
C ALA A 332 16.46 -4.99 21.40
N GLU A 333 15.65 -4.83 22.44
CA GLU A 333 14.98 -3.55 22.75
C GLU A 333 15.92 -2.45 23.18
N ARG A 334 16.97 -2.73 23.96
CA ARG A 334 18.02 -1.74 24.24
C ARG A 334 18.73 -1.35 22.96
N THR A 335 19.11 -2.31 22.11
CA THR A 335 19.76 -2.00 20.83
C THR A 335 18.86 -1.20 19.89
N PHE A 336 17.55 -1.49 19.86
CA PHE A 336 16.58 -0.74 19.05
C PHE A 336 16.14 0.57 19.70
N ALA A 337 16.08 0.70 21.01
CA ALA A 337 15.77 1.94 21.71
C ALA A 337 16.98 2.87 21.71
N LEU A 338 18.19 2.34 21.81
CA LEU A 338 19.43 3.04 21.48
C LEU A 338 19.42 3.41 20.01
N GLY A 339 19.09 2.49 19.10
CA GLY A 339 18.94 2.78 17.67
C GLY A 339 17.91 3.86 17.40
N ARG A 340 16.75 3.84 18.08
CA ARG A 340 15.68 4.84 17.96
C ARG A 340 16.05 6.16 18.62
N ASP A 341 16.73 6.14 19.76
CA ASP A 341 17.27 7.34 20.39
C ASP A 341 18.40 7.92 19.55
N HIS A 342 19.22 7.09 18.90
CA HIS A 342 20.21 7.49 17.91
C HIS A 342 19.57 7.99 16.62
N ASP A 343 18.47 7.41 16.14
CA ASP A 343 17.72 7.81 14.93
C ASP A 343 16.82 9.01 15.20
N GLN A 344 16.29 9.16 16.40
CA GLN A 344 15.54 10.32 16.85
C GLN A 344 16.50 11.46 17.15
N ARG A 345 17.67 11.17 17.73
CA ARG A 345 18.79 12.11 17.76
C ARG A 345 19.31 12.40 16.36
N ALA A 346 19.41 11.44 15.44
CA ALA A 346 19.94 11.67 14.10
C ALA A 346 18.93 12.39 13.19
N GLY A 347 17.65 12.08 13.30
CA GLY A 347 16.55 12.65 12.52
C GLY A 347 15.98 13.95 13.08
N ALA A 348 16.12 14.20 14.40
CA ALA A 348 15.96 15.54 14.99
C ALA A 348 17.23 16.39 14.82
N CYS A 349 18.35 15.77 14.44
CA CYS A 349 19.52 16.50 14.01
C CYS A 349 19.44 16.79 12.53
N ARG A 350 19.78 18.01 12.15
CA ARG A 350 19.82 18.38 10.76
C ARG A 350 20.87 17.52 10.06
N ASP A 351 20.59 17.08 8.83
CA ASP A 351 21.54 16.38 7.96
C ASP A 351 22.88 17.13 7.87
N ASP A 352 22.84 18.46 8.04
CA ASP A 352 23.99 19.37 7.98
C ASP A 352 24.58 19.80 9.34
N THR A 353 24.11 19.31 10.51
CA THR A 353 24.65 19.81 11.81
C THR A 353 25.05 18.85 12.90
N ARG A 354 24.76 17.54 12.84
CA ARG A 354 25.29 16.64 13.89
C ARG A 354 26.13 15.48 13.40
N SER A 355 26.03 15.08 12.14
CA SER A 355 27.11 14.30 11.53
C SER A 355 28.42 15.09 11.65
N GLY A 356 28.46 16.39 11.35
CA GLY A 356 29.67 17.20 11.51
C GLY A 356 30.14 17.46 12.96
N ALA A 357 29.25 17.40 13.96
CA ALA A 357 29.61 17.69 15.36
C ALA A 357 29.90 16.43 16.20
N ILE A 358 29.25 15.29 15.89
CA ILE A 358 29.54 13.98 16.50
C ILE A 358 30.66 13.27 15.73
N LEU A 359 30.67 13.31 14.38
CA LEU A 359 31.79 12.73 13.61
C LEU A 359 33.07 13.52 13.84
N GLY A 360 33.01 14.85 14.03
CA GLY A 360 34.22 15.66 14.25
C GLY A 360 35.07 15.27 15.48
N ALA A 361 34.48 14.55 16.43
CA ALA A 361 35.18 13.93 17.57
C ALA A 361 35.57 12.45 17.33
N MET A 362 34.90 11.76 16.40
CA MET A 362 35.17 10.37 16.02
C MET A 362 36.13 10.22 14.83
N ASP A 363 36.29 11.24 13.99
CA ASP A 363 37.15 11.28 12.79
C ASP A 363 38.31 12.28 12.90
N ASN A 364 38.55 12.81 14.11
CA ASN A 364 39.59 13.81 14.41
C ASN A 364 39.50 15.11 13.59
N THR A 365 38.34 15.49 13.05
CA THR A 365 38.16 16.79 12.36
C THR A 365 38.59 17.98 13.24
N HIS A 366 38.40 17.91 14.56
CA HIS A 366 38.86 18.95 15.47
C HIS A 366 40.40 19.08 15.53
N GLU A 367 41.13 17.97 15.42
CA GLU A 367 42.60 17.98 15.33
C GLU A 367 43.06 18.43 13.94
N PHE A 368 42.39 17.95 12.87
CA PHE A 368 42.62 18.39 11.50
C PHE A 368 42.48 19.92 11.37
N MET A 369 41.43 20.49 11.95
CA MET A 369 41.21 21.94 11.93
C MET A 369 42.25 22.69 12.77
N ARG A 370 42.69 22.16 13.93
CA ARG A 370 43.75 22.77 14.74
C ARG A 370 45.13 22.71 14.08
N GLY A 371 45.39 21.71 13.24
CA GLY A 371 46.63 21.56 12.49
C GLY A 371 46.76 22.50 11.29
N ARG A 372 45.72 23.27 10.94
CA ARG A 372 45.75 24.24 9.84
C ARG A 372 46.31 25.57 10.33
N GLU A 373 47.05 26.25 9.45
CA GLU A 373 47.73 27.53 9.73
C GLU A 373 46.79 28.61 10.31
N LYS A 374 45.51 28.62 9.91
CA LYS A 374 44.46 29.52 10.43
C LYS A 374 43.32 28.78 11.13
N GLY A 375 43.63 27.65 11.75
CA GLY A 375 42.65 26.70 12.29
C GLY A 375 41.58 27.32 13.18
N GLU A 376 41.97 28.16 14.13
CA GLU A 376 41.03 28.82 15.06
C GLU A 376 40.11 29.85 14.37
N GLU A 377 40.60 30.57 13.36
CA GLU A 377 39.79 31.52 12.60
C GLU A 377 38.75 30.81 11.73
N GLU A 378 39.19 29.79 10.99
CA GLU A 378 38.32 28.95 10.17
C GLU A 378 37.27 28.23 11.04
N TRP A 379 37.68 27.71 12.20
CA TRP A 379 36.77 27.07 13.16
C TRP A 379 35.73 28.04 13.73
N ARG A 380 36.11 29.30 13.97
CA ARG A 380 35.18 30.35 14.40
C ARG A 380 34.18 30.70 13.29
N MET A 381 34.61 30.74 12.03
CA MET A 381 33.72 30.94 10.87
C MET A 381 32.73 29.78 10.72
N LEU A 382 33.20 28.53 10.79
CA LEU A 382 32.34 27.34 10.72
C LEU A 382 31.32 27.30 11.86
N ARG A 383 31.72 27.61 13.11
CA ARG A 383 30.77 27.73 14.24
C ARG A 383 29.72 28.81 14.02
N ARG A 384 30.10 29.95 13.43
CA ARG A 384 29.16 31.03 13.10
C ARG A 384 28.17 30.60 12.01
N LEU A 385 28.65 29.92 10.97
CA LEU A 385 27.82 29.35 9.91
C LEU A 385 26.86 28.28 10.44
N ALA A 386 27.35 27.36 11.28
CA ALA A 386 26.55 26.34 11.95
C ALA A 386 25.44 26.97 12.81
N ARG A 387 25.78 27.95 13.67
CA ARG A 387 24.82 28.71 14.48
C ARG A 387 23.79 29.47 13.64
N ARG A 388 24.20 30.08 12.53
CA ARG A 388 23.28 30.75 11.61
C ARG A 388 22.31 29.74 10.99
N GLY A 389 22.82 28.61 10.51
CA GLY A 389 21.98 27.54 10.01
C GLY A 389 21.02 27.03 11.08
N MET A 390 21.43 26.99 12.36
CA MET A 390 20.60 26.44 13.46
C MET A 390 19.36 27.29 13.77
N LYS A 391 19.29 28.51 13.22
CA LYS A 391 18.10 29.36 13.31
C LYS A 391 16.98 28.93 12.36
N GLU A 392 17.31 28.21 11.29
CA GLU A 392 16.34 27.71 10.32
C GLU A 392 16.04 26.24 10.62
N THR A 393 14.77 25.94 10.83
CA THR A 393 14.29 24.57 11.07
C THR A 393 14.28 23.76 9.77
N MET A 394 14.38 22.43 9.89
CA MET A 394 14.23 21.55 8.72
C MET A 394 12.85 21.65 8.07
N ALA A 395 11.83 22.03 8.86
CA ALA A 395 10.49 22.30 8.33
C ALA A 395 10.52 23.51 7.40
N GLU A 396 11.12 24.63 7.83
CA GLU A 396 11.28 25.84 7.02
C GLU A 396 12.07 25.58 5.73
N LYS A 397 13.19 24.84 5.82
CA LYS A 397 13.98 24.44 4.63
C LYS A 397 13.16 23.62 3.63
N ARG A 398 12.38 22.65 4.12
CA ARG A 398 11.52 21.81 3.26
C ARG A 398 10.39 22.63 2.64
N ILE A 399 9.79 23.56 3.40
CA ILE A 399 8.77 24.47 2.88
C ILE A 399 9.36 25.36 1.79
N ALA A 400 10.53 25.96 2.01
CA ALA A 400 11.20 26.79 1.02
C ALA A 400 11.50 26.01 -0.27
N ALA A 401 12.10 24.83 -0.15
CA ALA A 401 12.35 23.96 -1.29
C ALA A 401 11.05 23.52 -1.98
N GLY A 402 10.00 23.22 -1.22
CA GLY A 402 8.71 22.78 -1.72
C GLY A 402 7.95 23.88 -2.46
N ARG A 403 8.00 25.13 -1.98
CA ARG A 403 7.44 26.30 -2.68
C ARG A 403 8.08 26.49 -4.05
N VAL A 404 9.40 26.34 -4.16
CA VAL A 404 10.11 26.41 -5.45
C VAL A 404 9.64 25.30 -6.40
N ALA A 405 9.49 24.07 -5.89
CA ALA A 405 9.05 22.92 -6.69
C ALA A 405 7.54 22.93 -7.03
N ALA A 406 6.71 23.63 -6.24
CA ALA A 406 5.25 23.59 -6.36
C ALA A 406 4.76 24.14 -7.70
N THR A 407 5.35 25.24 -8.19
CA THR A 407 4.94 25.87 -9.46
C THR A 407 5.09 24.90 -10.63
N GLU A 408 6.25 24.25 -10.75
CA GLU A 408 6.51 23.28 -11.81
C GLU A 408 5.61 22.03 -11.67
N ARG A 409 5.46 21.52 -10.44
CA ARG A 409 4.59 20.38 -10.16
C ARG A 409 3.14 20.66 -10.55
N ASN A 410 2.59 21.80 -10.15
CA ASN A 410 1.20 22.17 -10.40
C ASN A 410 0.94 22.34 -11.89
N ALA A 411 1.85 23.03 -12.61
CA ALA A 411 1.75 23.15 -14.07
C ALA A 411 1.76 21.78 -14.78
N LYS A 412 2.62 20.84 -14.35
CA LYS A 412 2.62 19.46 -14.87
C LYS A 412 1.30 18.74 -14.59
N LEU A 413 0.81 18.84 -13.36
CA LEU A 413 -0.42 18.19 -12.92
C LEU A 413 -1.64 18.70 -13.69
N GLU A 414 -1.77 20.02 -13.84
CA GLU A 414 -2.83 20.67 -14.63
C GLU A 414 -2.78 20.23 -16.10
N GLY A 415 -1.60 20.23 -16.71
CA GLY A 415 -1.43 19.77 -18.09
C GLY A 415 -1.82 18.29 -18.28
N HIS A 416 -1.49 17.42 -17.32
CA HIS A 416 -1.89 16.01 -17.35
C HIS A 416 -3.39 15.83 -17.14
N ARG A 417 -4.00 16.54 -16.18
CA ARG A 417 -5.45 16.52 -15.93
C ARG A 417 -6.23 17.00 -17.15
N ALA A 418 -5.80 18.07 -17.80
CA ALA A 418 -6.42 18.57 -19.04
C ALA A 418 -6.35 17.53 -20.17
N LYS A 419 -5.20 16.87 -20.36
CA LYS A 419 -5.05 15.78 -21.34
C LYS A 419 -5.96 14.58 -21.04
N GLN A 420 -6.08 14.19 -19.77
CA GLN A 420 -6.98 13.10 -19.37
C GLN A 420 -8.45 13.46 -19.57
N ALA A 421 -8.84 14.69 -19.21
CA ALA A 421 -10.19 15.19 -19.43
C ALA A 421 -10.54 15.23 -20.93
N ALA A 422 -9.62 15.71 -21.78
CA ALA A 422 -9.79 15.70 -23.23
C ALA A 422 -9.94 14.27 -23.79
N LYS A 423 -9.10 13.33 -23.34
CA LYS A 423 -9.23 11.90 -23.72
C LYS A 423 -10.55 11.29 -23.29
N LYS A 424 -11.02 11.57 -22.07
CA LYS A 424 -12.31 11.08 -21.57
C LYS A 424 -13.48 11.66 -22.37
N LYS A 425 -13.43 12.96 -22.69
CA LYS A 425 -14.42 13.62 -23.54
C LYS A 425 -14.45 13.01 -24.94
N GLU A 426 -13.28 12.75 -25.53
CA GLU A 426 -13.18 12.11 -26.84
C GLU A 426 -13.67 10.67 -26.82
N LEU A 427 -13.37 9.91 -25.76
CA LEU A 427 -13.89 8.56 -25.57
C LEU A 427 -15.43 8.55 -25.52
N ALA A 428 -16.02 9.43 -24.69
CA ALA A 428 -17.47 9.55 -24.58
C ALA A 428 -18.12 9.99 -25.91
N ARG A 429 -17.46 10.88 -26.66
CA ARG A 429 -17.90 11.27 -28.01
C ARG A 429 -17.90 10.07 -28.95
N LEU A 430 -16.81 9.31 -29.01
CA LEU A 430 -16.69 8.13 -29.86
C LEU A 430 -17.69 7.03 -29.47
N GLU A 431 -17.95 6.82 -28.17
CA GLU A 431 -18.95 5.86 -27.71
C GLU A 431 -20.36 6.21 -28.20
N ALA A 432 -20.70 7.51 -28.26
CA ALA A 432 -22.00 8.00 -28.73
C ALA A 432 -22.23 7.90 -30.25
N ILE A 433 -21.19 7.73 -31.07
CA ILE A 433 -21.32 7.68 -32.54
C ILE A 433 -21.96 6.36 -32.97
N PRO A 434 -23.11 6.32 -33.65
CA PRO A 434 -23.68 5.06 -34.15
C PRO A 434 -22.72 4.41 -35.16
N LEU A 435 -22.47 3.10 -35.00
CA LEU A 435 -21.70 2.38 -36.02
C LEU A 435 -22.59 2.14 -37.24
N ALA A 436 -22.00 2.32 -38.42
CA ALA A 436 -22.62 1.82 -39.62
C ALA A 436 -22.82 0.31 -39.51
N THR A 437 -23.94 -0.18 -40.03
CA THR A 437 -24.25 -1.61 -40.11
C THR A 437 -24.33 -2.10 -41.55
N ARG A 438 -24.46 -1.16 -42.49
CA ARG A 438 -24.63 -1.41 -43.93
C ARG A 438 -23.66 -0.60 -44.77
N TYR A 439 -23.42 -1.05 -46.00
CA TYR A 439 -22.51 -0.39 -46.94
C TYR A 439 -23.07 0.93 -47.47
N SER A 440 -24.39 1.00 -47.68
CA SER A 440 -25.08 2.22 -48.10
C SER A 440 -24.91 3.38 -47.11
N GLU A 441 -24.88 3.08 -45.81
CA GLU A 441 -24.69 4.07 -44.75
C GLU A 441 -23.31 4.74 -44.83
N LEU A 442 -22.29 4.02 -45.30
CA LEU A 442 -20.95 4.59 -45.50
C LEU A 442 -20.93 5.61 -46.63
N LYS A 443 -21.72 5.42 -47.71
CA LYS A 443 -21.70 6.27 -48.92
C LYS A 443 -21.89 7.75 -48.59
N GLY A 444 -22.80 8.04 -47.66
CA GLY A 444 -23.13 9.40 -47.23
C GLY A 444 -22.10 10.04 -46.30
N MET A 445 -21.18 9.27 -45.73
CA MET A 445 -20.25 9.77 -44.71
C MET A 445 -19.12 10.61 -45.30
N VAL A 446 -18.68 11.67 -44.62
CA VAL A 446 -17.50 12.47 -44.97
C VAL A 446 -16.23 11.97 -44.27
N GLY A 447 -15.06 12.51 -44.64
CA GLY A 447 -13.76 12.01 -44.19
C GLY A 447 -13.62 11.83 -42.67
N ASP A 448 -14.07 12.81 -41.89
CA ASP A 448 -14.01 12.74 -40.42
C ASP A 448 -14.95 11.69 -39.83
N GLU A 449 -16.12 11.49 -40.43
CA GLU A 449 -17.08 10.47 -40.01
C GLU A 449 -16.55 9.05 -40.26
N LEU A 450 -15.88 8.84 -41.40
CA LEU A 450 -15.22 7.56 -41.71
C LEU A 450 -14.05 7.25 -40.77
N VAL A 451 -13.26 8.28 -40.43
CA VAL A 451 -12.19 8.17 -39.41
C VAL A 451 -12.78 7.76 -38.06
N ASP A 452 -13.91 8.37 -37.67
CA ASP A 452 -14.60 8.08 -36.42
C ASP A 452 -15.15 6.65 -36.36
N GLN A 453 -15.70 6.13 -37.47
CA GLN A 453 -16.11 4.72 -37.57
C GLN A 453 -14.92 3.79 -37.29
N LEU A 454 -13.75 4.04 -37.92
CA LEU A 454 -12.54 3.24 -37.68
C LEU A 454 -12.02 3.37 -36.23
N ARG A 455 -12.08 4.56 -35.64
CA ARG A 455 -11.72 4.78 -34.23
C ARG A 455 -12.65 4.00 -33.29
N LYS A 456 -13.95 4.00 -33.56
CA LYS A 456 -14.93 3.25 -32.78
C LYS A 456 -14.73 1.73 -32.91
N HIS A 457 -14.42 1.21 -34.10
CA HIS A 457 -14.07 -0.21 -34.24
C HIS A 457 -12.82 -0.61 -33.45
N LYS A 458 -11.80 0.26 -33.38
CA LYS A 458 -10.64 0.04 -32.50
C LYS A 458 -11.01 0.05 -31.02
N LEU A 459 -11.89 0.95 -30.61
CA LEU A 459 -12.41 1.04 -29.24
C LEU A 459 -13.14 -0.25 -28.84
N LEU A 460 -13.88 -0.86 -29.78
CA LEU A 460 -14.52 -2.17 -29.62
C LEU A 460 -13.53 -3.37 -29.71
N GLY A 461 -12.22 -3.10 -29.75
CA GLY A 461 -11.18 -4.13 -29.69
C GLY A 461 -10.76 -4.73 -31.03
N LYS A 462 -11.24 -4.23 -32.17
CA LYS A 462 -10.76 -4.67 -33.49
C LYS A 462 -9.32 -4.20 -33.73
N LYS A 463 -8.50 -5.07 -34.32
CA LYS A 463 -7.06 -4.86 -34.56
C LYS A 463 -6.72 -5.10 -36.03
N GLY A 464 -5.52 -4.71 -36.45
CA GLY A 464 -5.00 -5.02 -37.79
C GLY A 464 -5.14 -3.91 -38.84
N PHE A 465 -5.64 -2.72 -38.47
CA PHE A 465 -5.79 -1.59 -39.38
C PHE A 465 -5.38 -0.26 -38.74
N THR A 466 -5.11 0.76 -39.55
CA THR A 466 -4.85 2.15 -39.13
C THR A 466 -6.13 2.98 -39.15
N VAL A 467 -6.27 3.94 -38.23
CA VAL A 467 -7.43 4.86 -38.21
C VAL A 467 -7.29 6.00 -39.21
N THR A 468 -6.12 6.11 -39.84
CA THR A 468 -5.84 7.03 -40.93
C THR A 468 -5.58 6.21 -42.18
N GLN A 469 -6.27 6.57 -43.26
CA GLN A 469 -6.18 5.93 -44.57
C GLN A 469 -5.78 6.99 -45.61
N PRO A 470 -5.09 6.58 -46.70
CA PRO A 470 -4.52 7.51 -47.67
C PRO A 470 -5.57 8.29 -48.48
N ASN A 471 -6.76 7.71 -48.67
CA ASN A 471 -7.85 8.31 -49.42
C ASN A 471 -9.20 7.78 -48.94
N ARG A 472 -10.30 8.39 -49.42
CA ARG A 472 -11.68 8.01 -49.08
C ARG A 472 -11.96 6.53 -49.40
N GLU A 473 -11.49 6.05 -50.55
CA GLU A 473 -11.69 4.66 -50.98
C GLU A 473 -11.09 3.65 -50.00
N ALA A 474 -9.89 3.91 -49.50
CA ALA A 474 -9.24 3.06 -48.51
C ALA A 474 -9.97 3.07 -47.15
N TYR A 475 -10.58 4.20 -46.74
CA TYR A 475 -11.48 4.22 -45.58
C TYR A 475 -12.69 3.31 -45.80
N PHE A 476 -13.34 3.43 -46.96
CA PHE A 476 -14.50 2.61 -47.31
C PHE A 476 -14.18 1.12 -47.33
N LEU A 477 -13.13 0.70 -48.05
CA LEU A 477 -12.75 -0.71 -48.16
C LEU A 477 -12.41 -1.32 -46.80
N GLN A 478 -11.73 -0.57 -45.93
CA GLN A 478 -11.40 -1.03 -44.59
C GLN A 478 -12.65 -1.18 -43.72
N LEU A 479 -13.59 -0.23 -43.78
CA LEU A 479 -14.86 -0.29 -43.04
C LEU A 479 -15.76 -1.41 -43.57
N GLN A 480 -15.89 -1.54 -44.89
CA GLN A 480 -16.59 -2.63 -45.56
C GLN A 480 -16.09 -4.01 -45.10
N THR A 481 -14.78 -4.18 -45.02
CA THR A 481 -14.17 -5.42 -44.48
C THR A 481 -14.61 -5.68 -43.04
N LEU A 482 -14.58 -4.65 -42.18
CA LEU A 482 -15.01 -4.77 -40.77
C LEU A 482 -16.51 -5.05 -40.63
N LEU A 483 -17.34 -4.50 -41.52
CA LEU A 483 -18.78 -4.76 -41.56
C LEU A 483 -19.08 -6.18 -42.02
N LEU A 484 -18.45 -6.68 -43.09
CA LEU A 484 -18.60 -8.06 -43.56
C LEU A 484 -18.15 -9.10 -42.52
N GLU A 485 -17.09 -8.81 -41.78
CA GLU A 485 -16.66 -9.65 -40.66
C GLU A 485 -17.71 -9.71 -39.54
N ALA A 486 -18.48 -8.65 -39.35
CA ALA A 486 -19.50 -8.57 -38.31
C ALA A 486 -20.84 -9.19 -38.77
N ASP A 487 -21.26 -8.91 -39.99
CA ASP A 487 -22.46 -9.44 -40.63
C ASP A 487 -22.18 -9.72 -42.12
N PRO A 488 -22.21 -10.99 -42.58
CA PRO A 488 -22.07 -11.33 -43.99
C PRO A 488 -23.13 -10.67 -44.90
N ALA A 489 -24.27 -10.24 -44.35
CA ALA A 489 -25.32 -9.52 -45.07
C ALA A 489 -25.15 -8.00 -45.04
N ALA A 490 -24.04 -7.45 -44.51
CA ALA A 490 -23.81 -6.01 -44.40
C ALA A 490 -23.77 -5.27 -45.75
N ASN A 491 -23.52 -5.98 -46.86
CA ASN A 491 -23.57 -5.40 -48.19
C ASN A 491 -25.02 -5.35 -48.72
N ASP A 492 -25.58 -4.16 -48.76
CA ASP A 492 -26.93 -3.84 -49.21
C ASP A 492 -26.98 -3.04 -50.53
N LEU A 493 -25.85 -2.93 -51.21
CA LEU A 493 -25.73 -2.22 -52.50
C LEU A 493 -26.20 -3.10 -53.67
N GLU A 494 -26.61 -2.45 -54.77
CA GLU A 494 -26.98 -3.13 -56.00
C GLU A 494 -25.80 -3.93 -56.58
N ASP A 495 -26.10 -5.01 -57.32
CA ASP A 495 -25.08 -5.84 -57.96
C ASP A 495 -24.24 -4.98 -58.93
N GLY A 496 -22.95 -4.81 -58.62
CA GLY A 496 -22.00 -3.98 -59.37
C GLY A 496 -21.63 -2.66 -58.71
N ASP A 497 -22.36 -2.24 -57.68
CA ASP A 497 -22.11 -1.02 -56.91
C ASP A 497 -21.30 -1.34 -55.64
N SER A 498 -20.09 -0.80 -55.55
CA SER A 498 -19.20 -0.96 -54.38
C SER A 498 -19.25 0.19 -53.39
N GLY A 499 -20.07 1.21 -53.67
CA GLY A 499 -20.16 2.39 -52.83
C GLY A 499 -19.02 3.38 -52.96
N ILE A 500 -18.10 3.14 -53.88
CA ILE A 500 -17.01 4.04 -54.26
C ILE A 500 -16.95 4.14 -55.79
N THR A 501 -16.52 5.28 -56.31
CA THR A 501 -16.22 5.41 -57.75
C THR A 501 -14.96 4.62 -58.06
N GLY A 502 -15.12 3.41 -58.58
CA GLY A 502 -14.03 2.51 -58.95
C GLY A 502 -14.02 1.21 -58.12
N ARG A 503 -14.08 0.08 -58.85
CA ARG A 503 -14.04 -1.34 -58.42
C ARG A 503 -15.25 -1.90 -57.68
N GLY A 504 -15.88 -2.92 -58.28
CA GLY A 504 -16.90 -3.77 -57.67
C GLY A 504 -16.42 -4.59 -56.46
N ILE A 505 -17.37 -5.04 -55.64
CA ILE A 505 -17.14 -5.76 -54.37
C ILE A 505 -16.57 -7.16 -54.63
N ARG A 506 -15.52 -7.52 -53.88
CA ARG A 506 -14.98 -8.90 -53.85
C ARG A 506 -15.99 -9.87 -53.24
N LYS A 507 -16.43 -10.88 -54.01
CA LYS A 507 -17.22 -12.00 -53.50
C LYS A 507 -16.28 -13.09 -52.94
N LYS A 508 -16.39 -13.39 -51.65
CA LYS A 508 -15.76 -14.58 -51.05
C LYS A 508 -16.56 -15.81 -51.49
N SER A 509 -15.91 -16.82 -52.06
CA SER A 509 -16.63 -17.99 -52.53
C SER A 509 -17.34 -18.69 -51.35
N ALA A 510 -18.64 -18.98 -51.49
CA ALA A 510 -19.41 -19.66 -50.46
C ALA A 510 -18.79 -21.04 -50.19
N GLY A 511 -18.32 -21.24 -48.96
CA GLY A 511 -17.76 -22.50 -48.48
C GLY A 511 -18.84 -23.59 -48.48
N GLY A 512 -18.82 -24.42 -49.53
CA GLY A 512 -19.66 -25.60 -49.65
C GLY A 512 -18.78 -26.80 -49.96
N GLY A 513 -18.78 -27.78 -49.05
CA GLY A 513 -17.90 -28.94 -49.08
C GLY A 513 -17.96 -29.77 -50.37
N GLY A 514 -16.78 -30.25 -50.78
CA GLY A 514 -16.62 -31.61 -51.26
C GLY A 514 -17.33 -32.03 -52.55
N LYS A 515 -17.44 -31.19 -53.58
CA LYS A 515 -17.63 -31.67 -54.97
C LYS A 515 -16.84 -30.78 -55.94
N ARG A 516 -16.00 -31.39 -56.80
CA ARG A 516 -15.21 -30.71 -57.85
C ARG A 516 -16.12 -29.78 -58.67
N LYS A 517 -15.99 -28.46 -58.45
CA LYS A 517 -16.68 -27.44 -59.27
C LYS A 517 -16.13 -27.50 -60.70
N LYS A 518 -17.03 -27.56 -61.69
CA LYS A 518 -16.68 -27.27 -63.09
C LYS A 518 -16.17 -25.83 -63.15
N LYS A 519 -14.96 -25.62 -63.69
CA LYS A 519 -14.44 -24.27 -64.00
C LYS A 519 -15.47 -23.52 -64.84
N LYS A 520 -15.97 -22.38 -64.35
CA LYS A 520 -16.73 -21.43 -65.18
C LYS A 520 -15.76 -20.86 -66.22
N LYS A 521 -16.17 -20.87 -67.49
CA LYS A 521 -15.39 -20.32 -68.59
C LYS A 521 -15.35 -18.79 -68.43
N GLY A 522 -14.15 -18.20 -68.46
CA GLY A 522 -13.97 -16.75 -68.27
C GLY A 522 -13.81 -16.27 -66.81
N VAL A 523 -13.58 -17.18 -65.85
CA VAL A 523 -13.38 -16.85 -64.42
C VAL A 523 -12.10 -17.50 -63.88
N ILE A 524 -11.26 -16.71 -63.21
CA ILE A 524 -9.98 -17.11 -62.59
C ILE A 524 -10.14 -17.10 -61.06
N TYR A 525 -9.43 -18.00 -60.36
CA TYR A 525 -9.54 -18.18 -58.91
C TYR A 525 -8.19 -17.92 -58.25
N TYR A 526 -8.15 -17.06 -57.22
CA TYR A 526 -6.96 -16.83 -56.40
C TYR A 526 -7.34 -16.70 -54.91
N MET A 527 -6.74 -17.54 -54.05
CA MET A 527 -7.00 -17.58 -52.60
C MET A 527 -8.50 -17.56 -52.23
N ASP A 528 -9.30 -18.38 -52.93
CA ASP A 528 -10.76 -18.52 -52.77
C ASP A 528 -11.63 -17.31 -53.20
N TYR A 529 -11.06 -16.35 -53.92
CA TYR A 529 -11.76 -15.24 -54.59
C TYR A 529 -11.88 -15.49 -56.10
N GLU A 530 -13.03 -15.12 -56.68
CA GLU A 530 -13.36 -15.25 -58.12
C GLU A 530 -13.07 -13.92 -58.86
N TRP A 531 -12.51 -14.00 -60.06
CA TRP A 531 -12.12 -12.87 -60.95
C TRP A 531 -12.62 -13.12 -62.37
N THR A 532 -13.08 -12.11 -63.11
CA THR A 532 -13.44 -12.29 -64.54
C THR A 532 -12.25 -12.03 -65.46
N GLN A 533 -12.26 -12.61 -66.66
CA GLN A 533 -11.16 -12.51 -67.62
C GLN A 533 -11.01 -11.09 -68.22
N GLU A 534 -12.02 -10.24 -68.12
CA GLU A 534 -11.97 -8.82 -68.52
C GLU A 534 -11.32 -7.93 -67.44
N GLU A 535 -11.15 -8.43 -66.22
CA GLU A 535 -10.50 -7.71 -65.10
C GLU A 535 -8.96 -7.88 -65.09
N GLU A 536 -8.39 -8.60 -66.07
CA GLU A 536 -6.96 -8.94 -66.15
C GLU A 536 -6.10 -7.76 -66.68
N ASP A 537 -6.66 -6.90 -67.53
CA ASP A 537 -5.89 -5.88 -68.27
C ASP A 537 -5.66 -4.55 -67.51
N ASP A 538 -6.28 -4.33 -66.35
CA ASP A 538 -6.30 -3.04 -65.64
C ASP A 538 -5.59 -3.04 -64.25
N PHE A 539 -4.61 -3.93 -64.03
CA PHE A 539 -3.89 -3.98 -62.75
C PHE A 539 -2.36 -3.95 -62.86
N GLU A 540 -1.77 -2.81 -62.48
CA GLU A 540 -0.44 -2.76 -61.86
C GLU A 540 -0.58 -2.98 -60.34
N VAL A 541 0.01 -4.05 -59.81
CA VAL A 541 0.02 -4.32 -58.36
C VAL A 541 1.03 -3.37 -57.69
N SER A 542 0.55 -2.27 -57.12
CA SER A 542 1.43 -1.26 -56.49
C SER A 542 1.72 -1.49 -55.00
N ALA A 543 0.93 -2.29 -54.27
CA ALA A 543 1.27 -2.74 -52.91
C ALA A 543 0.41 -3.92 -52.41
N ILE A 544 1.03 -4.83 -51.66
CA ILE A 544 0.34 -5.83 -50.84
C ILE A 544 0.32 -5.31 -49.40
N VAL A 545 -0.87 -5.02 -48.86
CA VAL A 545 -1.03 -4.60 -47.46
C VAL A 545 -1.53 -5.79 -46.65
N GLY A 546 -0.61 -6.41 -45.90
CA GLY A 546 -0.86 -7.57 -45.04
C GLY A 546 0.45 -8.30 -44.72
N LYS A 547 0.63 -8.71 -43.47
CA LYS A 547 1.86 -9.35 -42.97
C LYS A 547 2.14 -10.68 -43.68
N VAL A 548 3.42 -10.97 -43.95
CA VAL A 548 3.96 -12.34 -43.95
C VAL A 548 4.19 -12.76 -42.50
#